data_AF-V6TZV2-F1
#
_entry.id   AF-V6TZV2-F1
#
_cell.length_a   1.000
_cell.length_b   1.000
_cell.length_c   1.000
_cell.angle_alpha   90.00
_cell.angle_beta   90.00
_cell.angle_gamma   90.00
#
_symmetry.space_group_name_H-M   'P 1'
#
loop_
_entity.id
_entity.type
_entity.pdbx_description
1 polymer ?
#
loop_
_entity_poly.entity_id
_entity_poly.type
_entity_poly.pdbx_seq_one_letter_code
_entity_poly.pdbx_strand_id
1 'polypeptide(L)'
;MLNVGGLFTCLSTDTGSEFLAAGRPDGYSIFSLNPLQEICHRVLPSENGVRLLAIAPSLPIVAIVGGSSKALSKQLASAFDSTDSVKIRGMEHADTPELMAPNEVYILNDSSGEVLSRLKYDSCVSNLSIHGDFIFVQAGKKLFIHRLSSLELIDTLSLSCTNLKFSGASAVSIVVASDDLIIIATPGTAVGSLDVHKLTEREGISGFKRKTISINAHKTEVSCFTLSPDGIYLASVSSHGTKIRLYRTANGAEAGSLRRGISSAVMISLAFNASATRLASSSCNGTVHVFDVAACSGQSDNKHKEVRSFNTYRFAEKTMKEKAGLIMAPSSFWVLLENGEVHDVGFSSTASCILQGIWSLK
;
A
#
# COMPACT_ATOMS: atom_id res chain seq x y z
N MET A 1 -3.34 2.43 -0.67
CA MET A 1 -4.39 3.33 -1.16
C MET A 1 -3.89 4.15 -2.34
N LEU A 2 -4.73 4.40 -3.34
CA LEU A 2 -4.48 5.35 -4.43
C LEU A 2 -5.46 6.51 -4.31
N ASN A 3 -4.99 7.75 -4.45
CA ASN A 3 -5.87 8.92 -4.60
C ASN A 3 -6.16 9.08 -6.10
N VAL A 4 -7.38 8.73 -6.48
CA VAL A 4 -7.88 8.86 -7.86
C VAL A 4 -8.67 10.16 -7.88
N GLY A 5 -8.38 11.10 -8.78
CA GLY A 5 -9.17 12.33 -8.86
C GLY A 5 -10.52 12.07 -9.54
N GLY A 6 -11.61 12.70 -9.09
CA GLY A 6 -12.94 12.60 -9.73
C GLY A 6 -14.06 12.20 -8.77
N LEU A 7 -14.91 11.25 -9.17
CA LEU A 7 -16.02 10.70 -8.35
C LEU A 7 -15.51 10.02 -7.07
N PHE A 8 -14.37 9.36 -7.18
CA PHE A 8 -13.67 8.76 -6.05
C PHE A 8 -12.53 9.66 -5.57
N THR A 9 -12.14 9.53 -4.32
CA THR A 9 -11.09 10.30 -3.63
C THR A 9 -9.95 9.40 -3.15
N CYS A 10 -10.25 8.13 -2.86
CA CYS A 10 -9.27 7.11 -2.54
C CYS A 10 -9.79 5.71 -2.84
N LEU A 11 -8.89 4.74 -2.97
CA LEU A 11 -9.22 3.33 -3.16
C LEU A 11 -8.40 2.44 -2.23
N SER A 12 -9.04 1.39 -1.71
CA SER A 12 -8.47 0.40 -0.80
C SER A 12 -9.04 -0.98 -1.11
N THR A 13 -8.24 -2.03 -1.01
CA THR A 13 -8.70 -3.41 -1.15
C THR A 13 -8.55 -4.12 0.18
N ASP A 14 -9.37 -5.14 0.41
CA ASP A 14 -9.13 -6.07 1.51
C ASP A 14 -7.89 -6.94 1.20
N THR A 15 -7.33 -7.59 2.21
CA THR A 15 -6.16 -8.46 2.04
C THR A 15 -6.45 -9.69 1.18
N GLY A 16 -7.71 -10.13 1.08
CA GLY A 16 -8.15 -11.20 0.20
C GLY A 16 -8.32 -10.78 -1.26
N SER A 17 -8.35 -9.47 -1.55
CA SER A 17 -8.67 -8.91 -2.87
C SER A 17 -10.03 -9.38 -3.40
N GLU A 18 -11.00 -9.56 -2.50
CA GLU A 18 -12.39 -9.88 -2.82
C GLU A 18 -13.23 -8.61 -2.96
N PHE A 19 -12.90 -7.59 -2.16
CA PHE A 19 -13.62 -6.33 -2.07
C PHE A 19 -12.71 -5.14 -2.37
N LEU A 20 -13.26 -4.18 -3.10
CA LEU A 20 -12.65 -2.89 -3.35
C LEU A 20 -13.53 -1.83 -2.71
N ALA A 21 -12.96 -1.01 -1.84
CA ALA A 21 -13.65 0.12 -1.26
C ALA A 21 -13.10 1.44 -1.81
N ALA A 22 -14.01 2.38 -2.06
CA ALA A 22 -13.73 3.62 -2.75
C ALA A 22 -14.31 4.81 -1.97
N GLY A 23 -13.47 5.76 -1.60
CA GLY A 23 -13.90 6.98 -0.92
C GLY A 23 -14.51 7.92 -1.94
N ARG A 24 -15.49 8.70 -1.52
CA ARG A 24 -16.20 9.69 -2.33
C ARG A 24 -16.26 11.04 -1.60
N PRO A 25 -16.56 12.14 -2.30
CA PRO A 25 -16.83 13.44 -1.67
C PRO A 25 -18.01 13.45 -0.70
N ASP A 26 -18.95 12.51 -0.84
CA ASP A 26 -20.19 12.37 -0.06
C ASP A 26 -20.23 11.12 0.82
N GLY A 27 -19.17 10.31 0.84
CA GLY A 27 -19.12 9.08 1.62
C GLY A 27 -18.18 8.04 1.03
N TYR A 28 -18.62 6.79 0.90
CA TYR A 28 -17.82 5.72 0.30
C TYR A 28 -18.68 4.62 -0.31
N SER A 29 -18.08 3.82 -1.19
CA SER A 29 -18.68 2.63 -1.78
C SER A 29 -17.84 1.39 -1.58
N ILE A 30 -18.48 0.23 -1.56
CA ILE A 30 -17.82 -1.08 -1.58
C ILE A 30 -18.27 -1.83 -2.83
N PHE A 31 -17.30 -2.39 -3.52
CA PHE A 31 -17.46 -3.17 -4.74
C PHE A 31 -17.03 -4.61 -4.48
N SER A 32 -17.80 -5.57 -4.97
CA SER A 32 -17.31 -6.93 -5.23
C SER A 32 -16.39 -6.86 -6.44
N LEU A 33 -15.29 -7.61 -6.44
CA LEU A 33 -14.41 -7.71 -7.61
C LEU A 33 -14.80 -8.87 -8.54
N ASN A 34 -15.62 -9.83 -8.08
CA ASN A 34 -15.99 -11.02 -8.84
C ASN A 34 -17.49 -11.35 -8.70
N PRO A 35 -18.37 -10.89 -9.62
CA PRO A 35 -18.08 -9.92 -10.70
C PRO A 35 -17.86 -8.51 -10.13
N LEU A 36 -17.19 -7.64 -10.91
CA LEU A 36 -17.00 -6.24 -10.55
C LEU A 36 -18.37 -5.54 -10.45
N GLN A 37 -18.83 -5.27 -9.23
CA GLN A 37 -20.15 -4.70 -8.98
C GLN A 37 -20.17 -3.89 -7.68
N GLU A 38 -20.77 -2.70 -7.70
CA GLU A 38 -21.03 -1.92 -6.49
C GLU A 38 -22.08 -2.64 -5.62
N ILE A 39 -21.68 -3.05 -4.41
CA ILE A 39 -22.56 -3.73 -3.45
C ILE A 39 -23.23 -2.70 -2.53
N CYS A 40 -22.49 -1.68 -2.11
CA CYS A 40 -23.04 -0.63 -1.27
C CYS A 40 -22.45 0.74 -1.58
N HIS A 41 -23.28 1.76 -1.36
CA HIS A 41 -22.90 3.17 -1.31
C HIS A 41 -23.43 3.72 0.03
N ARG A 42 -22.53 4.25 0.86
CA ARG A 42 -22.83 4.89 2.14
C ARG A 42 -22.62 6.38 2.00
N VAL A 43 -23.67 7.15 2.23
CA VAL A 43 -23.62 8.62 2.27
C VAL A 43 -23.37 9.05 3.71
N LEU A 44 -22.37 9.90 3.91
CA LEU A 44 -22.04 10.50 5.19
C LEU A 44 -22.70 11.89 5.33
N PRO A 45 -22.95 12.39 6.55
CA PRO A 45 -23.50 13.74 6.77
C PRO A 45 -22.70 14.84 6.05
N SER A 46 -23.39 15.88 5.57
CA SER A 46 -22.89 16.87 4.62
C SER A 46 -21.51 17.45 4.94
N GLU A 47 -20.65 17.56 3.92
CA GLU A 47 -19.23 17.99 3.93
C GLU A 47 -18.20 16.94 4.41
N ASN A 48 -18.62 15.74 4.83
CA ASN A 48 -17.70 14.66 5.21
C ASN A 48 -17.29 13.77 4.03
N GLY A 49 -16.44 14.31 3.14
CA GLY A 49 -15.76 13.49 2.14
C GLY A 49 -14.78 12.51 2.79
N VAL A 50 -14.73 11.27 2.29
CA VAL A 50 -13.77 10.25 2.76
C VAL A 50 -12.46 10.46 2.02
N ARG A 51 -11.37 10.76 2.74
CA ARG A 51 -10.04 10.96 2.13
C ARG A 51 -9.22 9.70 2.07
N LEU A 52 -9.28 8.90 3.13
CA LEU A 52 -8.59 7.62 3.27
C LEU A 52 -9.57 6.62 3.83
N LEU A 53 -9.45 5.37 3.40
CA LEU A 53 -10.24 4.28 3.95
C LEU A 53 -9.46 2.97 3.92
N ALA A 54 -9.80 2.09 4.85
CA ALA A 54 -9.37 0.71 4.87
C ALA A 54 -10.53 -0.18 5.29
N ILE A 55 -10.62 -1.35 4.68
CA ILE A 55 -11.65 -2.34 4.98
C ILE A 55 -11.01 -3.57 5.63
N ALA A 56 -11.66 -4.10 6.65
CA ALA A 56 -11.21 -5.32 7.30
C ALA A 56 -11.63 -6.54 6.47
N PRO A 57 -10.75 -7.56 6.33
CA PRO A 57 -11.13 -8.79 5.66
C PRO A 57 -12.20 -9.54 6.47
N SER A 58 -13.26 -9.97 5.79
CA SER A 58 -14.34 -10.80 6.37
C SER A 58 -15.09 -10.23 7.58
N LEU A 59 -14.88 -8.95 7.90
CA LEU A 59 -15.59 -8.24 8.97
C LEU A 59 -16.28 -7.01 8.38
N PRO A 60 -17.47 -6.63 8.87
CA PRO A 60 -18.17 -5.42 8.42
C PRO A 60 -17.51 -4.16 9.01
N ILE A 61 -16.18 -4.10 9.08
CA ILE A 61 -15.44 -2.99 9.69
C ILE A 61 -14.79 -2.16 8.60
N VAL A 62 -15.06 -0.85 8.64
CA VAL A 62 -14.45 0.14 7.76
C VAL A 62 -13.80 1.21 8.63
N ALA A 63 -12.51 1.44 8.42
CA ALA A 63 -11.81 2.57 9.01
C ALA A 63 -11.71 3.70 7.98
N ILE A 64 -12.10 4.92 8.35
CA ILE A 64 -12.10 6.08 7.45
C ILE A 64 -11.44 7.30 8.10
N VAL A 65 -10.87 8.16 7.26
CA VAL A 65 -10.40 9.50 7.63
C VAL A 65 -11.13 10.50 6.75
N GLY A 66 -11.81 11.47 7.37
CA GLY A 66 -12.53 12.51 6.66
C GLY A 66 -11.68 13.73 6.31
N GLY A 67 -12.26 14.62 5.49
CA GLY A 67 -11.74 15.97 5.26
C GLY A 67 -12.22 16.57 3.93
N SER A 68 -12.75 17.80 3.98
CA SER A 68 -13.18 18.55 2.79
C SER A 68 -12.00 18.80 1.82
N SER A 69 -12.21 18.54 0.52
CA SER A 69 -11.16 18.66 -0.52
C SER A 69 -10.60 20.07 -0.67
N LYS A 70 -11.34 21.12 -0.25
CA LYS A 70 -10.93 22.54 -0.35
C LYS A 70 -10.00 23.01 0.77
N ALA A 71 -10.13 22.49 1.98
CA ALA A 71 -9.22 22.81 3.10
C ALA A 71 -7.88 22.05 2.95
N LEU A 72 -7.94 20.88 2.32
CA LEU A 72 -6.83 19.95 2.13
C LEU A 72 -5.70 20.50 1.25
N SER A 73 -6.03 21.19 0.15
CA SER A 73 -5.02 21.77 -0.75
C SER A 73 -4.21 22.89 -0.08
N LYS A 74 -4.82 23.62 0.86
CA LYS A 74 -4.12 24.63 1.69
C LYS A 74 -3.31 24.01 2.83
N GLN A 75 -3.80 22.94 3.48
CA GLN A 75 -3.14 22.35 4.65
C GLN A 75 -2.00 21.36 4.29
N LEU A 76 -2.08 20.67 3.14
CA LEU A 76 -0.97 19.84 2.64
C LEU A 76 0.28 20.69 2.32
N ALA A 77 0.11 21.97 2.00
CA ALA A 77 1.22 22.91 1.83
C ALA A 77 1.87 23.32 3.16
N SER A 78 1.14 23.28 4.28
CA SER A 78 1.62 23.73 5.60
C SER A 78 2.08 22.60 6.52
N ALA A 79 1.63 21.36 6.30
CA ALA A 79 1.92 20.20 7.16
C ALA A 79 3.36 19.64 7.05
N PHE A 80 4.20 20.21 6.17
CA PHE A 80 5.61 19.85 6.07
C PHE A 80 6.49 20.50 7.17
N ASP A 81 5.92 21.35 8.04
CA ASP A 81 6.74 22.33 8.79
C ASP A 81 6.53 22.42 10.31
N SER A 82 5.70 21.59 10.97
CA SER A 82 5.53 21.70 12.43
C SER A 82 5.84 20.42 13.22
N THR A 83 6.85 20.57 14.07
CA THR A 83 7.19 19.69 15.18
C THR A 83 6.33 20.05 16.38
N ASP A 84 5.57 19.10 16.93
CA ASP A 84 5.29 19.09 18.37
C ASP A 84 4.78 17.72 18.82
N SER A 85 4.95 17.45 20.11
CA SER A 85 4.96 16.13 20.71
C SER A 85 3.91 15.95 21.82
N VAL A 86 3.33 14.74 21.89
CA VAL A 86 2.78 14.01 23.06
C VAL A 86 1.32 14.31 23.49
N LYS A 87 0.40 13.31 23.37
CA LYS A 87 -0.25 12.51 24.46
C LYS A 87 -1.49 11.77 23.92
N ILE A 88 -1.49 10.44 23.98
CA ILE A 88 -2.70 9.63 23.72
C ILE A 88 -3.63 9.80 24.93
N ARG A 89 -4.73 10.54 24.77
CA ARG A 89 -5.82 10.66 25.76
C ARG A 89 -6.90 9.63 25.44
N GLY A 90 -7.50 9.09 26.50
CA GLY A 90 -8.47 8.00 26.46
C GLY A 90 -9.69 8.26 25.56
N MET A 91 -10.22 7.16 25.07
CA MET A 91 -11.41 7.07 24.22
C MET A 91 -12.62 7.66 24.93
N GLU A 92 -13.29 8.62 24.30
CA GLU A 92 -14.66 9.03 24.63
C GLU A 92 -15.58 8.53 23.52
N HIS A 93 -16.65 7.82 23.90
CA HIS A 93 -17.79 7.55 23.03
C HIS A 93 -18.58 8.84 22.88
N ALA A 94 -18.71 9.34 21.65
CA ALA A 94 -19.60 10.43 21.32
C ALA A 94 -20.18 10.22 19.92
N ASP A 95 -21.45 10.60 19.79
CA ASP A 95 -22.26 10.68 18.57
C ASP A 95 -21.44 11.13 17.36
N THR A 96 -21.78 10.61 16.18
CA THR A 96 -21.18 10.96 14.88
C THR A 96 -20.90 12.46 14.80
N PRO A 97 -19.63 12.90 14.75
CA PRO A 97 -19.32 14.33 14.74
C PRO A 97 -19.82 14.97 13.45
N GLU A 98 -20.34 16.19 13.55
CA GLU A 98 -20.80 16.98 12.40
C GLU A 98 -19.72 17.13 11.32
N LEU A 99 -18.43 17.14 11.70
CA LEU A 99 -17.29 17.17 10.77
C LEU A 99 -16.16 16.23 11.19
N MET A 100 -15.76 15.34 10.28
CA MET A 100 -14.67 14.38 10.45
C MET A 100 -13.30 15.03 10.26
N ALA A 101 -12.44 14.94 11.28
CA ALA A 101 -11.13 15.59 11.26
C ALA A 101 -10.06 14.78 10.48
N PRO A 102 -9.09 15.47 9.84
CA PRO A 102 -8.05 14.83 9.02
C PRO A 102 -6.97 14.09 9.81
N ASN A 103 -6.94 14.24 11.13
CA ASN A 103 -5.99 13.62 12.06
C ASN A 103 -6.65 12.51 12.90
N GLU A 104 -7.80 12.02 12.46
CA GLU A 104 -8.59 11.04 13.19
C GLU A 104 -9.06 9.92 12.27
N VAL A 105 -9.02 8.70 12.79
CA VAL A 105 -9.52 7.52 12.12
C VAL A 105 -10.80 7.10 12.83
N TYR A 106 -11.90 7.07 12.09
CA TYR A 106 -13.20 6.61 12.55
C TYR A 106 -13.38 5.16 12.14
N ILE A 107 -13.68 4.30 13.10
CA ILE A 107 -13.91 2.87 12.88
C ILE A 107 -15.41 2.65 12.93
N LEU A 108 -15.97 2.18 11.82
CA LEU A 108 -17.40 2.00 11.64
C LEU A 108 -17.74 0.53 11.42
N ASN A 109 -18.95 0.17 11.83
CA ASN A 109 -19.61 -1.02 11.35
C ASN A 109 -20.40 -0.68 10.07
N ASP A 110 -19.98 -1.17 8.91
CA ASP A 110 -20.67 -0.89 7.63
C ASP A 110 -22.08 -1.48 7.55
N SER A 111 -22.36 -2.55 8.30
CA SER A 111 -23.69 -3.17 8.30
C SER A 111 -24.71 -2.34 9.08
N SER A 112 -24.31 -1.75 10.21
CA SER A 112 -25.21 -0.90 11.02
C SER A 112 -25.08 0.60 10.72
N GLY A 113 -23.99 1.04 10.10
CA GLY A 113 -23.63 2.45 9.94
C GLY A 113 -23.13 3.11 11.23
N GLU A 114 -22.97 2.35 12.31
CA GLU A 114 -22.57 2.85 13.62
C GLU A 114 -21.06 3.15 13.67
N VAL A 115 -20.69 4.24 14.33
CA VAL A 115 -19.29 4.53 14.69
C VAL A 115 -18.95 3.71 15.94
N LEU A 116 -18.11 2.69 15.77
CA LEU A 116 -17.65 1.83 16.86
C LEU A 116 -16.60 2.53 17.74
N SER A 117 -15.67 3.26 17.12
CA SER A 117 -14.58 3.93 17.84
C SER A 117 -13.88 5.01 17.01
N ARG A 118 -12.98 5.76 17.64
CA ARG A 118 -12.18 6.83 17.05
C ARG A 118 -10.76 6.81 17.60
N LEU A 119 -9.78 6.81 16.70
CA LEU A 119 -8.36 6.97 17.02
C LEU A 119 -7.91 8.38 16.63
N LYS A 120 -7.34 9.13 17.58
CA LYS A 120 -6.89 10.51 17.38
C LYS A 120 -5.36 10.60 17.37
N TYR A 121 -4.83 11.35 16.41
CA TYR A 121 -3.40 11.54 16.21
C TYR A 121 -3.03 13.03 16.26
N ASP A 122 -1.78 13.32 16.61
CA ASP A 122 -1.23 14.68 16.69
C ASP A 122 -0.97 15.30 15.29
N SER A 123 -1.06 14.49 14.23
CA SER A 123 -0.80 14.89 12.85
C SER A 123 -1.86 14.35 11.91
N CYS A 124 -2.00 14.97 10.74
CA CYS A 124 -2.87 14.45 9.69
C CYS A 124 -2.48 13.02 9.31
N VAL A 125 -3.47 12.15 9.19
CA VAL A 125 -3.27 10.77 8.74
C VAL A 125 -3.01 10.78 7.24
N SER A 126 -1.87 10.25 6.83
CA SER A 126 -1.44 10.18 5.42
C SER A 126 -1.60 8.79 4.82
N ASN A 127 -1.64 7.73 5.64
CA ASN A 127 -1.88 6.36 5.19
C ASN A 127 -2.64 5.56 6.25
N LEU A 128 -3.44 4.61 5.80
CA LEU A 128 -4.35 3.79 6.59
C LEU A 128 -4.50 2.44 5.91
N SER A 129 -4.24 1.35 6.62
CA SER A 129 -4.53 0.01 6.12
C SER A 129 -4.93 -0.93 7.25
N ILE A 130 -5.71 -1.95 6.92
CA ILE A 130 -6.09 -3.04 7.81
C ILE A 130 -5.57 -4.33 7.22
N HIS A 131 -4.90 -5.14 8.03
CA HIS A 131 -4.42 -6.46 7.63
C HIS A 131 -4.65 -7.42 8.81
N GLY A 132 -5.52 -8.42 8.63
CA GLY A 132 -5.93 -9.29 9.73
C GLY A 132 -6.51 -8.49 10.91
N ASP A 133 -6.09 -8.82 12.14
CA ASP A 133 -6.45 -8.11 13.37
C ASP A 133 -5.57 -6.88 13.65
N PHE A 134 -5.00 -6.23 12.62
CA PHE A 134 -4.12 -5.08 12.79
C PHE A 134 -4.55 -3.91 11.92
N ILE A 135 -4.52 -2.71 12.52
CA ILE A 135 -4.71 -1.44 11.84
C ILE A 135 -3.42 -0.62 11.88
N PHE A 136 -2.98 -0.19 10.71
CA PHE A 136 -1.75 0.56 10.50
C PHE A 136 -2.10 1.98 10.11
N VAL A 137 -1.64 2.94 10.90
CA VAL A 137 -1.97 4.35 10.69
C VAL A 137 -0.69 5.16 10.58
N GLN A 138 -0.46 5.77 9.42
CA GLN A 138 0.65 6.71 9.25
C GLN A 138 0.14 8.12 9.52
N ALA A 139 0.70 8.79 10.52
CA ALA A 139 0.42 10.19 10.81
C ALA A 139 1.73 10.93 11.05
N GLY A 140 1.95 11.99 10.28
CA GLY A 140 3.25 12.69 10.25
C GLY A 140 4.39 11.74 9.85
N LYS A 141 5.45 11.71 10.68
CA LYS A 141 6.64 10.83 10.50
C LYS A 141 6.55 9.54 11.31
N LYS A 142 5.35 9.12 11.71
CA LYS A 142 5.17 7.91 12.53
C LYS A 142 4.20 6.96 11.84
N LEU A 143 4.50 5.66 11.95
CA LEU A 143 3.56 4.59 11.68
C LEU A 143 3.15 3.98 13.03
N PHE A 144 1.87 4.08 13.34
CA PHE A 144 1.24 3.50 14.51
C PHE A 144 0.65 2.13 14.13
N ILE A 145 0.86 1.15 14.98
CA ILE A 145 0.41 -0.23 14.79
C ILE A 145 -0.52 -0.54 15.95
N HIS A 146 -1.80 -0.73 15.67
CA HIS A 146 -2.78 -1.10 16.69
C HIS A 146 -3.36 -2.48 16.41
N ARG A 147 -3.76 -3.19 17.46
CA ARG A 147 -4.64 -4.33 17.32
C ARG A 147 -6.04 -3.84 16.97
N LEU A 148 -6.72 -4.41 15.98
CA LEU A 148 -8.03 -3.94 15.54
C LEU A 148 -9.13 -4.29 16.57
N SER A 149 -9.07 -5.49 17.15
CA SER A 149 -10.03 -5.99 18.13
C SER A 149 -10.04 -5.20 19.45
N SER A 150 -8.88 -4.81 19.96
CA SER A 150 -8.75 -4.06 21.23
C SER A 150 -8.43 -2.58 21.06
N LEU A 151 -8.01 -2.16 19.86
CA LEU A 151 -7.49 -0.82 19.56
C LEU A 151 -6.24 -0.40 20.36
N GLU A 152 -5.63 -1.35 21.06
CA GLU A 152 -4.38 -1.15 21.80
C GLU A 152 -3.24 -0.84 20.83
N LEU A 153 -2.43 0.17 21.19
CA LEU A 153 -1.21 0.49 20.47
C LEU A 153 -0.13 -0.55 20.78
N ILE A 154 0.24 -1.32 19.76
CA ILE A 154 1.25 -2.38 19.86
C ILE A 154 2.67 -1.79 19.77
N ASP A 155 2.92 -0.97 18.76
CA ASP A 155 4.22 -0.36 18.53
C ASP A 155 4.10 0.92 17.69
N THR A 156 5.14 1.74 17.72
CA THR A 156 5.28 2.94 16.88
C THR A 156 6.64 2.93 16.20
N LEU A 157 6.64 3.08 14.87
CA LEU A 157 7.83 3.23 14.04
C LEU A 157 8.01 4.69 13.63
N SER A 158 9.21 5.23 13.82
CA SER A 158 9.60 6.53 13.29
C SER A 158 10.12 6.37 11.86
N LEU A 159 9.52 7.08 10.92
CA LEU A 159 9.86 7.06 9.50
C LEU A 159 10.92 8.14 9.21
N SER A 160 12.14 7.71 8.96
CA SER A 160 13.33 8.57 8.84
C SER A 160 13.33 9.44 7.58
N CYS A 161 12.73 8.96 6.48
CA CYS A 161 12.75 9.62 5.17
C CYS A 161 11.46 9.31 4.40
N THR A 162 10.51 10.25 4.33
CA THR A 162 9.26 10.09 3.55
C THR A 162 9.34 10.67 2.14
N ASN A 163 10.52 11.14 1.70
CA ASN A 163 10.70 11.78 0.40
C ASN A 163 10.81 10.77 -0.74
N LEU A 164 9.82 9.88 -0.89
CA LEU A 164 9.56 9.19 -2.16
C LEU A 164 8.89 10.19 -3.11
N LYS A 165 9.63 11.22 -3.53
CA LYS A 165 9.09 12.38 -4.26
C LYS A 165 8.52 12.05 -5.65
N PHE A 166 8.72 10.84 -6.15
CA PHE A 166 8.54 10.50 -7.57
C PHE A 166 7.71 9.24 -7.84
N SER A 167 7.11 8.60 -6.84
CA SER A 167 6.21 7.46 -7.09
C SER A 167 4.97 7.56 -6.21
N GLY A 168 3.81 7.16 -6.76
CA GLY A 168 2.62 6.90 -5.95
C GLY A 168 2.77 5.72 -4.98
N ALA A 169 3.99 5.19 -4.79
CA ALA A 169 4.25 4.10 -3.87
C ALA A 169 4.20 4.59 -2.42
N SER A 170 3.64 3.75 -1.55
CA SER A 170 3.58 4.05 -0.12
C SER A 170 5.00 4.12 0.46
N ALA A 171 5.20 5.03 1.43
CA ALA A 171 6.41 5.11 2.23
C ALA A 171 6.64 3.87 3.13
N VAL A 172 5.69 2.94 3.14
CA VAL A 172 5.73 1.71 3.93
C VAL A 172 5.16 0.55 3.11
N SER A 173 5.75 -0.63 3.23
CA SER A 173 5.14 -1.89 2.78
C SER A 173 4.95 -2.81 3.97
N ILE A 174 3.77 -3.43 4.10
CA ILE A 174 3.33 -4.14 5.30
C ILE A 174 2.79 -5.50 4.91
N VAL A 175 3.19 -6.54 5.65
CA VAL A 175 2.66 -7.89 5.55
C VAL A 175 2.45 -8.43 6.96
N VAL A 176 1.25 -8.96 7.22
CA VAL A 176 0.96 -9.77 8.41
C VAL A 176 1.09 -11.23 7.98
N ALA A 177 2.21 -11.85 8.31
CA ALA A 177 2.53 -13.21 7.87
C ALA A 177 1.79 -14.27 8.72
N SER A 178 1.54 -13.93 9.98
CA SER A 178 0.67 -14.64 10.93
C SER A 178 0.24 -13.66 12.01
N ASP A 179 -0.70 -14.06 12.89
CA ASP A 179 -1.13 -13.22 14.01
C ASP A 179 0.06 -12.81 14.91
N ASP A 180 1.07 -13.67 15.02
CA ASP A 180 2.27 -13.41 15.82
C ASP A 180 3.40 -12.71 15.06
N LEU A 181 3.30 -12.48 13.74
CA LEU A 181 4.41 -11.98 12.92
C LEU A 181 3.95 -10.91 11.92
N ILE A 182 4.39 -9.68 12.19
CA ILE A 182 4.22 -8.53 11.28
C ILE A 182 5.59 -8.16 10.70
N ILE A 183 5.66 -8.01 9.38
CA ILE A 183 6.85 -7.58 8.66
C ILE A 183 6.54 -6.25 7.98
N ILE A 184 7.37 -5.25 8.26
CA ILE A 184 7.20 -3.88 7.76
C ILE A 184 8.52 -3.46 7.10
N ALA A 185 8.45 -2.99 5.87
CA ALA A 185 9.57 -2.37 5.19
C ALA A 185 9.38 -0.85 5.09
N THR A 186 10.44 -0.09 5.34
CA THR A 186 10.46 1.37 5.24
C THR A 186 11.76 1.84 4.57
N PRO A 187 11.82 3.08 4.07
CA PRO A 187 13.09 3.75 3.80
C PRO A 187 13.98 3.74 5.04
N GLY A 188 15.26 3.42 4.85
CA GLY A 188 16.25 3.52 5.90
C GLY A 188 16.75 4.95 6.08
N THR A 189 17.74 5.13 6.94
CA THR A 189 18.34 6.44 7.23
C THR A 189 19.36 6.90 6.18
N ALA A 190 19.90 5.97 5.39
CA ALA A 190 20.90 6.24 4.37
C ALA A 190 20.26 6.27 2.97
N VAL A 191 20.87 7.01 2.05
CA VAL A 191 20.41 7.06 0.65
C VAL A 191 20.43 5.66 0.06
N GLY A 192 19.29 5.24 -0.48
CA GLY A 192 19.15 3.93 -1.12
C GLY A 192 19.06 2.76 -0.15
N SER A 193 19.00 2.99 1.16
CA SER A 193 18.79 1.93 2.14
C SER A 193 17.30 1.70 2.45
N LEU A 194 16.99 0.47 2.86
CA LEU A 194 15.67 0.04 3.34
C LEU A 194 15.83 -0.66 4.68
N ASP A 195 14.92 -0.40 5.59
CA ASP A 195 14.84 -1.11 6.86
C ASP A 195 13.68 -2.09 6.83
N VAL A 196 13.91 -3.31 7.30
CA VAL A 196 12.90 -4.35 7.50
C VAL A 196 12.73 -4.56 9.00
N HIS A 197 11.55 -4.21 9.51
CA HIS A 197 11.12 -4.39 10.88
C HIS A 197 10.28 -5.66 10.99
N LYS A 198 10.71 -6.59 11.83
CA LYS A 198 9.94 -7.78 12.20
C LYS A 198 9.43 -7.61 13.62
N LEU A 199 8.13 -7.59 13.78
CA LEU A 199 7.46 -7.57 15.07
C LEU A 199 6.95 -8.98 15.32
N THR A 200 7.49 -9.64 16.35
CA THR A 200 7.04 -10.97 16.78
C THR A 200 6.39 -10.89 18.14
N GLU A 201 5.18 -11.43 18.30
CA GLU A 201 4.55 -11.57 19.62
C GLU A 201 5.43 -12.44 20.53
N ARG A 202 5.54 -12.06 21.82
CA ARG A 202 6.34 -12.81 22.79
C ARG A 202 5.45 -13.81 23.51
N GLU A 203 5.85 -15.08 23.51
CA GLU A 203 5.22 -16.08 24.37
C GLU A 203 5.31 -15.66 25.85
N GLY A 204 4.17 -15.60 26.53
CA GLY A 204 4.07 -15.37 27.97
C GLY A 204 4.18 -13.92 28.44
N ILE A 205 4.29 -12.93 27.54
CA ILE A 205 4.24 -11.50 27.88
C ILE A 205 3.38 -10.79 26.81
N SER A 206 2.35 -10.05 27.22
CA SER A 206 1.57 -9.21 26.30
C SER A 206 2.50 -8.16 25.65
N GLY A 207 2.87 -8.37 24.38
CA GLY A 207 3.64 -7.39 23.62
C GLY A 207 4.49 -7.98 22.49
N PHE A 208 4.80 -7.12 21.53
CA PHE A 208 5.61 -7.46 20.37
C PHE A 208 7.09 -7.11 20.59
N LYS A 209 7.99 -7.99 20.15
CA LYS A 209 9.43 -7.71 20.02
C LYS A 209 9.73 -7.24 18.61
N ARG A 210 10.26 -6.04 18.47
CA ARG A 210 10.77 -5.53 17.20
C ARG A 210 12.23 -5.90 16.98
N LYS A 211 12.55 -6.45 15.80
CA LYS A 211 13.91 -6.61 15.26
C LYS A 211 14.00 -5.87 13.93
N THR A 212 15.00 -5.01 13.77
CA THR A 212 15.23 -4.27 12.51
C THR A 212 16.46 -4.81 11.80
N ILE A 213 16.37 -4.97 10.47
CA ILE A 213 17.47 -5.29 9.57
C ILE A 213 17.58 -4.15 8.57
N SER A 214 18.75 -3.52 8.47
CA SER A 214 19.01 -2.49 7.47
C SER A 214 19.69 -3.09 6.24
N ILE A 215 19.20 -2.72 5.06
CA ILE A 215 19.62 -3.23 3.76
C ILE A 215 20.11 -2.05 2.92
N ASN A 216 21.39 -2.06 2.53
CA ASN A 216 21.95 -1.09 1.58
C ASN A 216 21.53 -1.46 0.15
N ALA A 217 20.27 -1.17 -0.17
CA ALA A 217 19.60 -1.76 -1.32
C ALA A 217 20.09 -1.18 -2.65
N HIS A 218 20.36 0.12 -2.71
CA HIS A 218 20.76 0.83 -3.93
C HIS A 218 21.79 1.93 -3.62
N LYS A 219 22.57 2.34 -4.64
CA LYS A 219 23.51 3.47 -4.53
C LYS A 219 22.82 4.84 -4.62
N THR A 220 21.60 4.86 -5.16
CA THR A 220 20.76 6.06 -5.29
C THR A 220 19.45 5.83 -4.54
N GLU A 221 18.63 6.87 -4.42
CA GLU A 221 17.33 6.82 -3.76
C GLU A 221 16.49 5.64 -4.24
N VAL A 222 15.80 4.98 -3.30
CA VAL A 222 14.80 3.96 -3.61
C VAL A 222 13.56 4.68 -4.14
N SER A 223 13.07 4.28 -5.32
CA SER A 223 11.87 4.86 -5.92
C SER A 223 10.60 4.10 -5.53
N CYS A 224 10.67 2.76 -5.50
CA CYS A 224 9.60 1.89 -5.05
C CYS A 224 10.17 0.67 -4.32
N PHE A 225 9.40 0.12 -3.40
CA PHE A 225 9.65 -1.18 -2.80
C PHE A 225 8.34 -1.84 -2.37
N THR A 226 8.33 -3.16 -2.27
CA THR A 226 7.16 -3.92 -1.83
C THR A 226 7.59 -5.27 -1.24
N LEU A 227 6.93 -5.70 -0.17
CA LEU A 227 7.07 -7.04 0.39
C LEU A 227 6.25 -8.03 -0.44
N SER A 228 6.74 -9.27 -0.55
CA SER A 228 5.94 -10.37 -1.06
C SER A 228 4.87 -10.78 -0.03
N PRO A 229 3.71 -11.31 -0.46
CA PRO A 229 2.62 -11.66 0.46
C PRO A 229 2.99 -12.70 1.52
N ASP A 230 3.94 -13.60 1.22
CA ASP A 230 4.51 -14.56 2.16
C ASP A 230 5.52 -13.94 3.15
N GLY A 231 5.85 -12.65 2.99
CA GLY A 231 6.81 -11.93 3.81
C GLY A 231 8.27 -12.39 3.62
N ILE A 232 8.57 -13.26 2.66
CA ILE A 232 9.91 -13.83 2.45
C ILE A 232 10.83 -12.84 1.72
N TYR A 233 10.29 -12.11 0.75
CA TYR A 233 11.03 -11.22 -0.13
C TYR A 233 10.65 -9.75 0.06
N LEU A 234 11.65 -8.89 -0.04
CA LEU A 234 11.49 -7.45 -0.29
C LEU A 234 12.01 -7.16 -1.70
N ALA A 235 11.12 -6.73 -2.59
CA ALA A 235 11.51 -6.17 -3.87
C ALA A 235 11.74 -4.67 -3.74
N SER A 236 12.83 -4.16 -4.31
CA SER A 236 13.10 -2.72 -4.33
C SER A 236 13.75 -2.28 -5.62
N VAL A 237 13.53 -1.02 -5.98
CA VAL A 237 14.05 -0.43 -7.20
C VAL A 237 14.50 1.00 -6.95
N SER A 238 15.61 1.39 -7.58
CA SER A 238 16.17 2.73 -7.44
C SER A 238 15.47 3.75 -8.34
N SER A 239 15.82 5.02 -8.17
CA SER A 239 15.43 6.12 -9.06
C SER A 239 15.75 5.90 -10.55
N HIS A 240 16.72 5.04 -10.88
CA HIS A 240 17.01 4.67 -12.28
C HIS A 240 16.01 3.65 -12.84
N GLY A 241 15.41 2.82 -12.00
CA GLY A 241 14.38 1.86 -12.42
C GLY A 241 14.85 0.67 -13.26
N THR A 242 16.12 0.59 -13.67
CA THR A 242 16.57 -0.42 -14.64
C THR A 242 16.56 -1.86 -14.09
N LYS A 243 16.74 -1.98 -12.78
CA LYS A 243 16.91 -3.25 -12.07
C LYS A 243 16.14 -3.22 -10.75
N ILE A 244 15.29 -4.21 -10.56
CA ILE A 244 14.61 -4.49 -9.29
C ILE A 244 15.47 -5.51 -8.55
N ARG A 245 15.77 -5.28 -7.29
CA ARG A 245 16.53 -6.21 -6.43
C ARG A 245 15.59 -6.90 -5.46
N LEU A 246 15.82 -8.19 -5.23
CA LEU A 246 15.08 -9.01 -4.29
C LEU A 246 15.97 -9.31 -3.10
N TYR A 247 15.45 -9.09 -1.90
CA TYR A 247 16.15 -9.35 -0.64
C TYR A 247 15.34 -10.29 0.23
N ARG A 248 16.00 -11.21 0.93
CA ARG A 248 15.34 -12.04 1.95
C ARG A 248 15.09 -11.21 3.19
N THR A 249 13.84 -11.13 3.64
CA THR A 249 13.48 -10.37 4.86
C THR A 249 14.13 -10.98 6.12
N ALA A 250 14.42 -12.28 6.11
CA ALA A 250 14.97 -13.00 7.26
C ALA A 250 16.34 -12.48 7.73
N ASN A 251 17.20 -12.10 6.78
CA ASN A 251 18.59 -11.73 7.04
C ASN A 251 19.10 -10.55 6.21
N GLY A 252 18.27 -9.97 5.33
CA GLY A 252 18.65 -8.87 4.44
C GLY A 252 19.54 -9.27 3.26
N ALA A 253 19.79 -10.57 3.04
CA ALA A 253 20.65 -11.02 1.95
C ALA A 253 19.97 -10.82 0.59
N GLU A 254 20.72 -10.38 -0.42
CA GLU A 254 20.25 -10.31 -1.81
C GLU A 254 19.96 -11.73 -2.32
N ALA A 255 18.72 -11.97 -2.71
CA ALA A 255 18.27 -13.23 -3.30
C ALA A 255 18.49 -13.28 -4.81
N GLY A 256 18.52 -12.11 -5.45
CA GLY A 256 18.67 -11.99 -6.89
C GLY A 256 18.06 -10.68 -7.38
N SER A 257 17.84 -10.62 -8.69
CA SER A 257 17.41 -9.38 -9.31
C SER A 257 16.66 -9.58 -10.61
N LEU A 258 15.81 -8.61 -10.92
CA LEU A 258 14.92 -8.61 -12.07
C LEU A 258 15.26 -7.42 -12.97
N ARG A 259 15.62 -7.69 -14.23
CA ARG A 259 16.00 -6.66 -15.21
C ARG A 259 14.79 -6.26 -16.04
N ARG A 260 14.31 -5.04 -15.81
CA ARG A 260 13.27 -4.39 -16.62
C ARG A 260 13.78 -4.01 -18.01
N GLY A 261 14.98 -3.44 -18.09
CA GLY A 261 15.57 -2.96 -19.34
C GLY A 261 16.88 -2.21 -19.13
N ILE A 262 17.38 -1.59 -20.20
CA ILE A 262 18.63 -0.81 -20.18
C ILE A 262 18.34 0.67 -19.91
N SER A 263 17.22 1.18 -20.43
CA SER A 263 16.84 2.58 -20.26
C SER A 263 16.34 2.88 -18.85
N SER A 264 16.73 4.04 -18.33
CA SER A 264 16.21 4.57 -17.07
C SER A 264 14.72 4.92 -17.21
N ALA A 265 13.93 4.67 -16.15
CA ALA A 265 12.54 5.13 -16.09
C ALA A 265 12.06 5.11 -14.64
N VAL A 266 11.25 6.09 -14.27
CA VAL A 266 10.67 6.20 -12.93
C VAL A 266 9.66 5.07 -12.75
N MET A 267 9.82 4.33 -11.65
CA MET A 267 8.91 3.26 -11.28
C MET A 267 7.71 3.85 -10.55
N ILE A 268 6.52 3.40 -10.93
CA ILE A 268 5.26 3.83 -10.33
C ILE A 268 4.83 2.82 -9.27
N SER A 269 4.85 1.53 -9.60
CA SER A 269 4.42 0.47 -8.69
C SER A 269 5.14 -0.85 -8.93
N LEU A 270 5.21 -1.67 -7.88
CA LEU A 270 5.63 -3.06 -7.88
C LEU A 270 4.52 -3.89 -7.21
N ALA A 271 4.12 -5.00 -7.82
CA ALA A 271 3.09 -5.88 -7.27
C ALA A 271 3.49 -7.34 -7.43
N PHE A 272 3.56 -8.07 -6.31
CA PHE A 272 3.64 -9.53 -6.33
C PHE A 272 2.25 -10.13 -6.54
N ASN A 273 2.19 -11.32 -7.15
CA ASN A 273 0.99 -12.14 -7.04
C ASN A 273 0.87 -12.77 -5.64
N ALA A 274 -0.33 -13.27 -5.31
CA ALA A 274 -0.62 -13.90 -4.02
C ALA A 274 0.37 -15.03 -3.64
N SER A 275 0.82 -15.83 -4.62
CA SER A 275 1.78 -16.92 -4.39
C SER A 275 3.26 -16.49 -4.39
N ALA A 276 3.55 -15.19 -4.51
CA ALA A 276 4.91 -14.63 -4.58
C ALA A 276 5.81 -15.19 -5.71
N THR A 277 5.22 -15.88 -6.70
CA THR A 277 5.92 -16.50 -7.83
C THR A 277 6.09 -15.54 -9.01
N ARG A 278 5.34 -14.45 -9.03
CA ARG A 278 5.35 -13.44 -10.09
C ARG A 278 5.43 -12.05 -9.50
N LEU A 279 6.08 -11.16 -10.23
CA LEU A 279 6.10 -9.74 -9.92
C LEU A 279 5.82 -8.95 -11.19
N ALA A 280 4.92 -7.98 -11.10
CA ALA A 280 4.72 -6.95 -12.12
C ALA A 280 5.34 -5.64 -11.67
N SER A 281 5.90 -4.90 -12.63
CA SER A 281 6.50 -3.60 -12.39
C SER A 281 5.99 -2.60 -13.41
N SER A 282 5.44 -1.48 -12.95
CA SER A 282 4.91 -0.43 -13.82
C SER A 282 5.76 0.84 -13.78
N SER A 283 5.91 1.52 -14.93
CA SER A 283 6.75 2.71 -15.05
C SER A 283 6.04 3.87 -15.75
N CYS A 284 6.55 5.09 -15.55
CA CYS A 284 6.05 6.32 -16.20
C CYS A 284 6.17 6.30 -17.73
N ASN A 285 6.88 5.34 -18.30
CA ASN A 285 6.96 5.14 -19.75
C ASN A 285 5.71 4.45 -20.33
N GLY A 286 4.69 4.16 -19.53
CA GLY A 286 3.50 3.45 -19.98
C GLY A 286 3.77 1.99 -20.28
N THR A 287 4.69 1.36 -19.54
CA THR A 287 4.96 -0.08 -19.67
C THR A 287 4.80 -0.80 -18.34
N VAL A 288 4.29 -2.03 -18.43
CA VAL A 288 4.26 -3.01 -17.35
C VAL A 288 5.12 -4.19 -17.76
N HIS A 289 6.08 -4.55 -16.93
CA HIS A 289 6.94 -5.71 -17.12
C HIS A 289 6.55 -6.81 -16.14
N VAL A 290 6.53 -8.05 -16.60
CA VAL A 290 6.19 -9.23 -15.80
C VAL A 290 7.42 -10.14 -15.66
N PHE A 291 7.68 -10.56 -14.43
CA PHE A 291 8.85 -11.36 -14.05
C PHE A 291 8.45 -12.66 -13.36
N ASP A 292 9.28 -13.69 -13.57
CA ASP A 292 9.25 -14.91 -12.79
C ASP A 292 10.19 -14.76 -11.59
N VAL A 293 9.63 -14.70 -10.39
CA VAL A 293 10.38 -14.55 -9.13
C VAL A 293 10.92 -15.89 -8.66
N ALA A 294 10.22 -17.00 -8.94
CA ALA A 294 10.68 -18.34 -8.58
C ALA A 294 11.99 -18.69 -9.32
N ALA A 295 12.22 -18.12 -10.50
CA ALA A 295 13.52 -18.22 -11.15
C ALA A 295 14.67 -17.64 -10.30
N CYS A 296 14.42 -16.69 -9.38
CA CYS A 296 15.43 -16.18 -8.45
C CYS A 296 15.58 -17.00 -7.15
N SER A 297 14.67 -17.93 -6.82
CA SER A 297 14.65 -18.61 -5.52
C SER A 297 15.54 -19.86 -5.41
N GLY A 298 16.06 -20.36 -6.53
CA GLY A 298 16.89 -21.58 -6.55
C GLY A 298 18.20 -21.44 -5.77
N GLN A 299 18.59 -22.52 -5.06
CA GLN A 299 19.86 -22.69 -4.33
C GLN A 299 21.11 -22.74 -5.23
N SER A 300 21.19 -21.95 -6.31
CA SER A 300 22.45 -21.84 -7.04
C SER A 300 23.34 -20.84 -6.30
N ASP A 301 24.57 -21.22 -5.97
CA ASP A 301 25.63 -20.41 -5.34
C ASP A 301 26.00 -19.10 -6.07
N ASN A 302 25.28 -18.76 -7.13
CA ASN A 302 25.50 -17.59 -7.93
C ASN A 302 24.84 -16.37 -7.29
N LYS A 303 25.61 -15.62 -6.50
CA LYS A 303 25.21 -14.39 -5.77
C LYS A 303 24.62 -13.27 -6.65
N HIS A 304 24.54 -13.44 -7.97
CA HIS A 304 24.06 -12.45 -8.92
C HIS A 304 23.10 -13.03 -9.97
N LYS A 305 22.15 -13.87 -9.56
CA LYS A 305 21.10 -14.33 -10.48
C LYS A 305 20.24 -13.15 -10.95
N GLU A 306 20.27 -12.89 -12.25
CA GLU A 306 19.48 -11.84 -12.90
C GLU A 306 18.48 -12.45 -13.87
N VAL A 307 17.20 -12.16 -13.66
CA VAL A 307 16.09 -12.65 -14.48
C VAL A 307 15.52 -11.48 -15.28
N ARG A 308 15.31 -11.66 -16.59
CA ARG A 308 14.67 -10.64 -17.43
C ARG A 308 13.16 -10.79 -17.39
N SER A 309 12.43 -9.71 -17.66
CA SER A 309 10.98 -9.81 -17.87
C SER A 309 10.70 -10.73 -19.04
N PHE A 310 9.80 -11.70 -18.86
CA PHE A 310 9.36 -12.58 -19.95
C PHE A 310 8.19 -11.98 -20.73
N ASN A 311 7.52 -10.98 -20.16
CA ASN A 311 6.43 -10.27 -20.79
C ASN A 311 6.49 -8.76 -20.54
N THR A 312 5.99 -7.99 -21.50
CA THR A 312 5.87 -6.54 -21.40
C THR A 312 4.59 -6.10 -22.09
N TYR A 313 3.78 -5.33 -21.38
CA TYR A 313 2.62 -4.64 -21.92
C TYR A 313 2.93 -3.16 -22.07
N ARG A 314 2.53 -2.56 -23.18
CA ARG A 314 2.70 -1.13 -23.47
C ARG A 314 1.31 -0.55 -23.74
N PHE A 315 0.97 0.51 -23.01
CA PHE A 315 -0.24 1.27 -23.27
C PHE A 315 -0.13 2.04 -24.59
N ALA A 316 -1.22 2.10 -25.35
CA ALA A 316 -1.26 2.78 -26.65
C ALA A 316 -1.00 4.29 -26.51
N GLU A 317 -1.48 4.89 -25.42
CA GLU A 317 -1.15 6.24 -25.00
C GLU A 317 -0.17 6.20 -23.81
N LYS A 318 0.60 7.28 -23.59
CA LYS A 318 1.41 7.45 -22.37
C LYS A 318 0.51 7.77 -21.16
N THR A 319 -0.58 7.04 -20.98
CA THR A 319 -1.66 7.31 -20.01
C THR A 319 -1.31 6.92 -18.58
N MET A 320 -0.20 6.19 -18.37
CA MET A 320 0.34 5.94 -17.04
C MET A 320 0.99 7.21 -16.48
N LYS A 321 0.17 8.02 -15.81
CA LYS A 321 0.64 9.08 -14.91
C LYS A 321 1.30 8.47 -13.67
N GLU A 322 2.04 9.27 -12.90
CA GLU A 322 2.85 8.85 -11.74
C GLU A 322 2.08 8.11 -10.62
N LYS A 323 0.74 8.00 -10.71
CA LYS A 323 -0.16 7.47 -9.68
C LYS A 323 -1.12 6.42 -10.23
N ALA A 324 -0.59 5.28 -10.65
CA ALA A 324 -1.38 4.14 -11.10
C ALA A 324 -1.26 2.96 -10.13
N GLY A 325 -2.39 2.32 -9.84
CA GLY A 325 -2.46 1.07 -9.09
C GLY A 325 -2.07 -0.12 -9.94
N LEU A 326 -1.48 -1.13 -9.31
CA LEU A 326 -1.11 -2.37 -9.97
C LEU A 326 -1.47 -3.54 -9.05
N ILE A 327 -2.28 -4.45 -9.56
CA ILE A 327 -2.61 -5.72 -8.91
C ILE A 327 -2.13 -6.84 -9.82
N MET A 328 -1.49 -7.85 -9.24
CA MET A 328 -0.90 -8.95 -9.99
C MET A 328 -1.63 -10.26 -9.64
N ALA A 329 -2.21 -10.91 -10.64
CA ALA A 329 -2.78 -12.25 -10.55
C ALA A 329 -1.80 -13.27 -11.16
N PRO A 330 -2.06 -14.60 -11.02
CA PRO A 330 -1.17 -15.62 -11.58
C PRO A 330 -0.97 -15.54 -13.10
N SER A 331 -2.02 -15.14 -13.84
CA SER A 331 -2.07 -15.09 -15.31
C SER A 331 -2.66 -13.80 -15.87
N SER A 332 -2.90 -12.79 -15.04
CA SER A 332 -3.29 -11.46 -15.48
C SER A 332 -2.78 -10.40 -14.51
N PHE A 333 -2.84 -9.14 -14.90
CA PHE A 333 -2.62 -8.03 -13.98
C PHE A 333 -3.60 -6.92 -14.30
N TRP A 334 -3.94 -6.17 -13.26
CA TRP A 334 -4.91 -5.09 -13.33
C TRP A 334 -4.18 -3.78 -13.10
N VAL A 335 -4.43 -2.80 -13.96
CA VAL A 335 -3.89 -1.46 -13.84
C VAL A 335 -5.03 -0.49 -13.64
N LEU A 336 -4.98 0.24 -12.54
CA LEU A 336 -5.93 1.29 -12.22
C LEU A 336 -5.28 2.63 -12.48
N LEU A 337 -5.82 3.38 -13.44
CA LEU A 337 -5.33 4.68 -13.84
C LEU A 337 -5.97 5.80 -13.00
N GLU A 338 -5.28 6.93 -12.88
CA GLU A 338 -5.75 8.11 -12.12
C GLU A 338 -7.06 8.70 -12.65
N ASN A 339 -7.40 8.44 -13.92
CA ASN A 339 -8.65 8.87 -14.56
C ASN A 339 -9.85 7.95 -14.21
N GLY A 340 -9.63 6.90 -13.42
CA GLY A 340 -10.65 5.91 -13.04
C GLY A 340 -10.79 4.73 -14.00
N GLU A 341 -9.97 4.62 -15.05
CA GLU A 341 -9.97 3.44 -15.92
C GLU A 341 -9.23 2.27 -15.27
N VAL A 342 -9.80 1.08 -15.42
CA VAL A 342 -9.25 -0.19 -14.94
C VAL A 342 -9.01 -1.08 -16.16
N HIS A 343 -7.76 -1.46 -16.39
CA HIS A 343 -7.37 -2.36 -17.46
C HIS A 343 -7.04 -3.74 -16.88
N ASP A 344 -7.69 -4.79 -17.35
CA ASP A 344 -7.30 -6.18 -17.09
C ASP A 344 -6.53 -6.73 -18.28
N VAL A 345 -5.31 -7.18 -18.01
CA VAL A 345 -4.37 -7.65 -19.03
C VAL A 345 -3.94 -9.07 -18.67
N GLY A 346 -4.42 -10.02 -19.46
CA GLY A 346 -4.00 -11.41 -19.40
C GLY A 346 -2.60 -11.61 -19.97
N PHE A 347 -1.88 -12.59 -19.45
CA PHE A 347 -0.60 -13.03 -19.99
C PHE A 347 -0.40 -14.53 -19.74
N SER A 348 0.52 -15.14 -20.47
CA SER A 348 1.03 -16.48 -20.13
C SER A 348 2.55 -16.50 -20.20
N SER A 349 3.18 -17.62 -19.85
CA SER A 349 4.64 -17.75 -19.98
C SER A 349 5.12 -17.79 -21.44
N THR A 350 4.24 -18.11 -22.38
CA THR A 350 4.57 -18.33 -23.80
C THR A 350 3.88 -17.35 -24.76
N ALA A 351 2.87 -16.61 -24.30
CA ALA A 351 2.14 -15.63 -25.10
C ALA A 351 2.34 -14.22 -24.57
N SER A 352 2.27 -13.25 -25.48
CA SER A 352 2.30 -11.82 -25.17
C SER A 352 1.14 -11.42 -24.26
N CYS A 353 1.30 -10.29 -23.58
CA CYS A 353 0.20 -9.66 -22.84
C CYS A 353 -0.98 -9.31 -23.79
N ILE A 354 -2.20 -9.64 -23.39
CA ILE A 354 -3.44 -9.39 -24.13
C ILE A 354 -4.38 -8.62 -23.22
N LEU A 355 -4.88 -7.47 -23.69
CA LEU A 355 -5.92 -6.72 -22.99
C LEU A 355 -7.23 -7.53 -23.02
N GLN A 356 -7.73 -7.90 -21.83
CA GLN A 356 -8.95 -8.69 -21.66
C GLN A 356 -10.18 -7.80 -21.49
N GLY A 357 -10.03 -6.66 -20.83
CA GLY A 357 -11.12 -5.71 -20.60
C GLY A 357 -10.63 -4.34 -20.16
N ILE A 358 -11.48 -3.34 -20.39
CA ILE A 358 -11.35 -2.00 -19.81
C ILE A 358 -12.68 -1.66 -19.15
N TRP A 359 -12.63 -1.24 -17.89
CA TRP A 359 -13.77 -0.67 -17.18
C TRP A 359 -13.47 0.78 -16.83
N SER A 360 -14.52 1.58 -16.72
CA SER A 360 -14.46 2.94 -16.21
C SER A 360 -15.22 2.97 -14.89
N LEU A 361 -14.57 3.46 -13.83
CA LEU A 361 -15.19 3.73 -12.54
C LEU A 361 -16.04 5.03 -12.54
N LYS A 362 -16.42 5.56 -13.71
CA LYS A 362 -17.24 6.78 -13.84
C LYS A 362 -18.72 6.47 -13.93
#